data_AF-A0A0Q5XKD5-F1
#
_entry.id   AF-A0A0Q5XKD5-F1
#
_cell.length_a   1.000
_cell.length_b   1.000
_cell.length_c   1.000
_cell.angle_alpha   90.00
_cell.angle_beta   90.00
_cell.angle_gamma   90.00
#
_symmetry.space_group_name_H-M   'P 1'
#
loop_
_entity.id
_entity.type
_entity.pdbx_description
1 polymer ?
#
loop_
_entity_poly.entity_id
_entity_poly.type
_entity_poly.pdbx_seq_one_letter_code
_entity_poly.pdbx_strand_id
1 'polypeptide(L)'
;MKVIHIQRVPAQPGKAIRALACFDLEFSADVRMFGLKLMAAPDGRRIVYAPSANGGRRLATFSPELSATIADIANSELERAKNSHGSNPRL
;
A
#
# COMPACT_ATOMS: atom_id res chain seq x y z
N MET A 1 10.80 -3.25 9.63
CA MET A 1 9.51 -2.95 8.98
C MET A 1 9.40 -3.74 7.69
N LYS A 2 8.31 -4.48 7.48
CA LYS A 2 8.07 -5.31 6.28
C LYS A 2 6.59 -5.39 5.93
N VAL A 3 6.28 -5.46 4.64
CA VAL A 3 4.93 -5.79 4.18
C VAL A 3 4.75 -7.30 4.32
N ILE A 4 3.66 -7.72 4.97
CA ILE A 4 3.37 -9.14 5.22
C ILE A 4 2.29 -9.69 4.28
N HIS A 5 1.44 -8.81 3.77
CA HIS A 5 0.44 -9.15 2.76
C HIS A 5 0.19 -7.92 1.88
N ILE A 6 0.03 -8.12 0.58
CA ILE A 6 -0.28 -7.05 -0.36
C ILE A 6 -1.19 -7.55 -1.48
N GLN A 7 -2.26 -6.81 -1.71
CA GLN A 7 -3.25 -7.08 -2.74
C GLN A 7 -3.40 -5.86 -3.65
N ARG A 8 -3.32 -6.07 -4.97
CA ARG A 8 -3.60 -5.02 -5.95
C ARG A 8 -5.05 -4.57 -5.89
N VAL A 9 -5.24 -3.27 -5.97
CA VAL A 9 -6.55 -2.68 -6.24
C VAL A 9 -6.69 -2.53 -7.75
N PRO A 10 -7.82 -2.96 -8.36
CA PRO A 10 -8.09 -2.73 -9.78
C PRO A 10 -8.00 -1.24 -10.13
N ALA A 11 -7.62 -0.94 -11.37
CA ALA A 11 -7.55 0.44 -11.84
C ALA A 11 -8.90 1.16 -11.64
N GLN A 12 -8.84 2.40 -11.14
CA GLN A 12 -10.02 3.23 -10.86
C GLN A 12 -9.98 4.45 -11.81
N PRO A 13 -10.62 4.38 -13.00
CA PRO A 13 -10.67 5.50 -13.92
C PRO A 13 -11.34 6.73 -13.29
N GLY A 14 -10.94 7.93 -13.70
CA GLY A 14 -11.57 9.19 -13.28
C GLY A 14 -11.23 9.67 -11.87
N LYS A 15 -10.35 8.97 -11.13
CA LYS A 15 -9.86 9.45 -9.82
C LYS A 15 -8.47 10.07 -9.93
N ALA A 16 -8.33 11.31 -9.46
CA ALA A 16 -7.05 12.00 -9.41
C ALA A 16 -6.05 11.27 -8.49
N ILE A 17 -6.48 10.85 -7.30
CA ILE A 17 -5.72 9.98 -6.41
C ILE A 17 -6.38 8.61 -6.43
N ARG A 18 -5.62 7.57 -6.81
CA ARG A 18 -6.13 6.20 -6.95
C ARG A 18 -5.39 5.24 -6.04
N ALA A 19 -6.10 4.22 -5.53
CA ALA A 19 -5.47 3.15 -4.79
C ALA A 19 -4.76 2.20 -5.77
N LEU A 20 -3.52 1.82 -5.43
CA LEU A 20 -2.75 0.82 -6.15
C LEU A 20 -2.82 -0.54 -5.46
N ALA A 21 -2.80 -0.54 -4.13
CA ALA A 21 -2.83 -1.75 -3.34
C ALA A 21 -3.38 -1.51 -1.93
N CYS A 22 -3.97 -2.56 -1.36
CA CYS A 22 -4.19 -2.70 0.08
C CYS A 22 -3.10 -3.61 0.64
N PHE A 23 -2.54 -3.28 1.80
CA PHE A 23 -1.46 -4.06 2.38
C PHE A 23 -1.46 -4.01 3.90
N ASP A 24 -0.81 -5.01 4.49
CA ASP A 24 -0.60 -5.13 5.92
C ASP A 24 0.90 -4.97 6.20
N LEU A 25 1.21 -4.27 7.29
CA LEU A 25 2.56 -3.84 7.62
C LEU A 25 2.93 -4.31 9.03
N GLU A 26 4.07 -4.98 9.13
CA GLU A 26 4.76 -5.17 10.39
C GLU A 26 5.74 -4.01 10.58
N PHE A 27 5.46 -3.12 11.53
CA PHE A 27 6.33 -1.98 11.86
C PHE A 27 7.60 -2.48 12.56
N SER A 28 7.40 -3.29 13.60
CA SER A 28 8.40 -3.93 14.45
C SER A 28 7.94 -5.34 14.84
N ALA A 29 8.74 -6.06 15.62
CA ALA A 29 8.36 -7.38 16.15
C ALA A 29 7.02 -7.33 16.93
N ASP A 30 6.76 -6.21 17.60
CA ASP A 30 5.65 -6.04 18.54
C ASP A 30 4.40 -5.41 17.91
N VAL A 31 4.55 -4.72 16.76
CA VAL A 31 3.48 -3.90 16.18
C VAL A 31 3.22 -4.25 14.72
N ARG A 32 1.96 -4.59 14.44
CA ARG A 32 1.42 -4.78 13.09
C ARG A 32 0.20 -3.90 12.89
N MET A 33 0.02 -3.40 11.68
CA MET A 33 -1.17 -2.67 11.28
C MET A 33 -1.71 -3.23 9.97
N PHE A 34 -3.03 -3.35 9.91
CA PHE A 34 -3.71 -4.03 8.82
C PHE A 34 -4.56 -3.05 8.00
N GLY A 35 -4.69 -3.32 6.70
CA GLY A 35 -5.56 -2.56 5.81
C GLY A 35 -5.05 -1.17 5.46
N LEU A 36 -3.73 -0.96 5.40
CA LEU A 36 -3.15 0.25 4.82
C LEU A 36 -3.38 0.28 3.31
N LYS A 37 -3.36 1.48 2.73
CA LYS A 37 -3.52 1.68 1.29
C LYS A 37 -2.31 2.41 0.72
N LEU A 38 -1.76 1.85 -0.36
CA LEU A 38 -0.79 2.51 -1.21
C LEU A 38 -1.55 3.25 -2.31
N MET A 39 -1.37 4.56 -2.39
CA MET A 39 -2.06 5.45 -3.30
C MET A 39 -1.08 6.06 -4.31
N ALA A 40 -1.56 6.35 -5.52
CA ALA A 40 -0.85 7.13 -6.51
C ALA A 40 -1.51 8.49 -6.69
N ALA A 41 -0.73 9.56 -6.51
CA ALA A 41 -1.11 10.91 -6.85
C ALA A 41 -0.93 11.19 -8.37
N PRO A 42 -1.55 12.25 -8.92
CA PRO A 42 -1.39 12.63 -10.33
C PRO A 42 0.06 12.93 -10.74
N ASP A 43 0.85 13.46 -9.80
CA ASP A 43 2.27 13.79 -9.97
C ASP A 43 3.20 12.56 -9.90
N GLY A 44 2.63 11.36 -9.79
CA GLY A 44 3.38 10.10 -9.70
C GLY A 44 3.82 9.73 -8.29
N ARG A 45 3.70 10.61 -7.30
CA ARG A 45 4.08 10.30 -5.91
C ARG A 45 3.26 9.14 -5.35
N ARG A 46 3.92 8.38 -4.47
CA ARG A 46 3.30 7.31 -3.68
C ARG A 46 2.94 7.85 -2.31
N ILE A 47 1.71 7.57 -1.88
CA ILE A 47 1.18 8.04 -0.60
C ILE A 47 0.63 6.84 0.16
N VAL A 48 0.86 6.81 1.47
CA VAL A 48 0.30 5.78 2.35
C VAL A 48 -0.85 6.36 3.16
N TYR A 49 -2.00 5.70 3.10
CA TYR A 49 -3.12 5.97 3.99
C TYR A 49 -3.27 4.84 5.01
N ALA A 50 -3.35 5.22 6.29
CA ALA A 50 -3.76 4.33 7.35
C ALA A 50 -5.22 3.88 7.16
N PRO A 51 -5.63 2.72 7.71
CA PRO A 51 -7.04 2.36 7.78
C PRO A 51 -7.84 3.44 8.52
N SER A 52 -9.12 3.52 8.18
CA SER A 52 -10.09 4.39 8.85
C SER A 52 -11.11 3.53 9.59
N ALA A 53 -11.52 3.98 10.76
CA ALA A 53 -12.64 3.38 11.48
C ALA A 53 -13.96 3.65 10.76
N ASN A 54 -15.00 2.95 11.19
CA ASN A 54 -16.37 3.27 10.79
C ASN A 54 -16.66 4.76 11.07
N GLY A 55 -17.35 5.42 10.13
CA GLY A 55 -17.58 6.86 10.19
C GLY A 55 -16.39 7.73 9.76
N GLY A 56 -15.33 7.15 9.19
CA GLY A 56 -14.22 7.90 8.58
C GLY A 56 -13.17 8.44 9.55
N ARG A 57 -13.22 8.03 10.83
CA ARG A 57 -12.22 8.42 11.82
C ARG A 57 -10.85 7.84 11.46
N ARG A 58 -9.82 8.70 11.42
CA ARG A 58 -8.42 8.26 11.21
C ARG A 58 -7.95 7.41 12.40
N LEU A 59 -7.41 6.23 12.12
CA LEU A 59 -6.88 5.34 13.16
C LEU A 59 -5.41 5.59 13.48
N ALA A 60 -4.65 6.11 12.52
CA ALA A 60 -3.27 6.52 12.72
C ALA A 60 -2.87 7.66 11.78
N THR A 61 -1.80 8.34 12.15
CA THR A 61 -1.04 9.24 11.29
C THR A 61 0.43 8.91 11.45
N PHE A 62 1.21 9.09 10.40
CA PHE A 62 2.66 8.88 10.41
C PHE A 62 3.34 10.22 10.14
N SER A 63 4.59 10.36 10.58
CA SER A 63 5.41 11.49 10.16
C SER A 63 5.60 11.46 8.63
N PRO A 64 5.95 12.59 8.00
CA PRO A 64 6.21 12.61 6.56
C PRO A 64 7.30 11.62 6.15
N GLU A 65 8.38 11.55 6.94
CA GLU A 65 9.50 10.63 6.71
C GLU A 65 9.07 9.16 6.79
N LEU A 66 8.38 8.78 7.88
CA LEU A 66 7.89 7.41 8.03
C LEU A 66 6.87 7.04 6.93
N SER A 67 6.00 7.98 6.54
CA SER A 67 5.05 7.78 5.45
C SER A 67 5.76 7.48 4.12
N ALA A 68 6.84 8.22 3.83
CA ALA A 68 7.65 8.00 2.62
C ALA A 68 8.33 6.62 2.67
N THR A 69 8.95 6.26 3.80
CA THR A 69 9.58 4.94 3.96
C THR A 69 8.58 3.80 3.78
N ILE A 70 7.38 3.90 4.36
CA ILE A 70 6.33 2.88 4.17
C ILE A 70 5.89 2.83 2.71
N ALA A 71 5.74 3.98 2.05
CA ALA A 71 5.32 4.06 0.65
C ALA A 71 6.33 3.37 -0.27
N ASP A 72 7.62 3.59 -0.03
CA ASP A 72 8.70 2.98 -0.80
C ASP A 72 8.73 1.45 -0.63
N ILE A 73 8.67 0.96 0.62
CA ILE A 73 8.62 -0.49 0.91
C ILE A 73 7.39 -1.12 0.24
N ALA A 74 6.20 -0.51 0.40
CA ALA A 74 4.97 -1.04 -0.19
C ALA A 74 5.01 -1.01 -1.72
N ASN A 75 5.57 0.03 -2.33
CA ASN A 75 5.72 0.13 -3.78
C ASN A 75 6.71 -0.91 -4.30
N SER A 76 7.85 -1.11 -3.65
CA SER A 76 8.82 -2.16 -4.01
C SER A 76 8.19 -3.56 -3.96
N GLU A 77 7.46 -3.88 -2.90
CA GLU A 77 6.77 -5.19 -2.78
C GLU A 77 5.65 -5.34 -3.81
N LEU A 78 4.93 -4.26 -4.13
CA LEU A 78 3.94 -4.26 -5.20
C LEU A 78 4.55 -4.56 -6.57
N GLU A 79 5.73 -4.01 -6.87
CA GLU A 79 6.43 -4.30 -8.13
C GLU A 79 7.04 -5.72 -8.13
N ARG A 80 7.54 -6.22 -6.99
CA ARG A 80 7.98 -7.61 -6.88
C ARG A 80 6.85 -8.59 -7.18
N ALA A 81 5.70 -8.40 -6.54
CA ALA A 81 4.51 -9.23 -6.76
C ALA A 81 3.93 -9.12 -8.18
N LYS A 82 4.34 -8.11 -8.98
CA LYS A 82 3.93 -7.96 -10.40
C LYS A 82 4.72 -8.97 -11.22
N ASN A 83 6.02 -9.01 -10.95
CA ASN A 83 6.98 -9.84 -11.66
C ASN A 83 6.79 -11.32 -11.33
N SER A 84 6.34 -11.67 -10.12
CA SER A 84 6.06 -13.06 -9.73
C SER A 84 4.82 -13.67 -10.41
N HIS A 85 3.85 -12.86 -10.83
CA HIS A 85 2.63 -13.33 -11.51
C HIS A 85 2.81 -13.49 -13.04
N GLY A 86 4.02 -13.25 -13.56
CA GLY A 86 4.38 -13.40 -14.97
C GLY A 86 4.85 -14.81 -15.38
N SER A 87 4.95 -15.76 -14.46
CA SER A 87 5.34 -17.15 -14.74
C SER A 87 4.16 -18.10 -14.56
N ASN A 88 3.23 -18.08 -15.52
CA ASN A 88 2.33 -19.22 -15.70
C ASN A 88 2.30 -19.58 -17.20
N PRO A 89 3.16 -20.51 -17.66
CA PRO A 89 3.02 -21.05 -19.00
C PRO A 89 1.77 -21.93 -19.00
N ARG A 90 0.67 -21.39 -19.52
CA ARG A 90 -0.53 -22.19 -19.78
C ARG A 90 -0.18 -23.18 -20.90
N LEU A 91 -0.11 -24.46 -20.52
CA LEU A 91 -0.41 -25.59 -21.41
C LEU A 91 -1.92 -25.68 -21.60
#